data_AF-A0A948FSY2-F1
#
_entry.id   AF-A0A948FSY2-F1
#
_cell.length_a   1.000
_cell.length_b   1.000
_cell.length_c   1.000
_cell.angle_alpha   90.00
_cell.angle_beta   90.00
_cell.angle_gamma   90.00
#
_symmetry.space_group_name_H-M   'P 1'
#
loop_
_entity.id
_entity.type
_entity.pdbx_description
1 polymer ?
#
loop_
_entity_poly.entity_id
_entity_poly.type
_entity_poly.pdbx_seq_one_letter_code
_entity_poly.pdbx_strand_id
1 'polypeptide(L)'
;MAKITRSKEIWHIPKRGCIHQTIYMVYLLNQNDFNGKSWTSQRQEKIGTEMGKAGLTKNGKAISDQSVRTLLANIPQYLGFVYKDERSNPTKISVTGAGVKLLEEFPLENVLIHKNTGRSYSNNLKTYIQNGDFIKKSDVLKHQMMKLIITNPYLLNDCKNIFLFPFKFTIKILFELEYLDKEEIAYILFHAKTEDSLFATIERIKSFRSLEKARRIAEINAYSKTEEGQITLAKAASASYYMELCVELDYVKKQTNSSQIWVKNYHHWN
;
A
#
# COMPACT_ATOMS: atom_id res chain seq x y z
N MET A 1 -0.87 -2.28 17.16
CA MET A 1 -2.30 -1.92 17.15
C MET A 1 -2.41 -0.45 16.83
N ALA A 2 -3.36 -0.03 15.99
CA ALA A 2 -3.62 1.39 15.77
C ALA A 2 -4.03 2.03 17.11
N LYS A 3 -3.54 3.24 17.42
CA LYS A 3 -4.00 3.98 18.60
C LYS A 3 -5.51 4.19 18.48
N ILE A 4 -6.25 3.87 19.55
CA ILE A 4 -7.71 3.99 19.61
C ILE A 4 -8.18 5.44 19.37
N THR A 5 -7.30 6.42 19.62
CA THR A 5 -7.57 7.87 19.55
C THR A 5 -7.24 8.53 18.21
N ARG A 6 -6.71 7.79 17.23
CA ARG A 6 -6.32 8.38 15.94
C ARG A 6 -7.52 8.93 15.17
N SER A 7 -7.36 10.12 14.59
CA SER A 7 -8.30 10.65 13.59
C SER A 7 -8.55 9.64 12.46
N LYS A 8 -9.83 9.37 12.18
CA LYS A 8 -10.29 8.49 11.10
C LYS A 8 -10.81 9.30 9.90
N GLU A 9 -10.65 10.62 9.93
CA GLU A 9 -11.20 11.55 8.94
C GLU A 9 -10.22 11.83 7.78
N ILE A 10 -9.13 11.07 7.70
CA ILE A 10 -8.12 11.11 6.63
C ILE A 10 -7.95 9.74 5.98
N TRP A 11 -7.40 9.71 4.77
CA TRP A 11 -7.17 8.46 4.04
C TRP A 11 -6.23 7.51 4.80
N HIS A 12 -6.64 6.25 4.93
CA HIS A 12 -5.80 5.20 5.48
C HIS A 12 -4.93 4.62 4.36
N ILE A 13 -3.64 4.92 4.40
CA ILE A 13 -2.67 4.33 3.47
C ILE A 13 -1.83 3.28 4.19
N PRO A 14 -1.69 2.06 3.63
CA PRO A 14 -0.83 1.02 4.18
C PRO A 14 0.62 1.48 4.19
N LYS A 15 1.32 1.27 5.32
CA LYS A 15 2.69 1.74 5.51
C LYS A 15 3.75 0.80 4.93
N ARG A 16 3.38 -0.34 4.35
CA ARG A 16 4.34 -1.28 3.76
C ARG A 16 3.71 -1.99 2.57
N GLY A 17 4.10 -1.60 1.36
CA GLY A 17 3.75 -2.31 0.14
C GLY A 17 4.96 -3.02 -0.43
N CYS A 18 4.82 -4.30 -0.75
CA CYS A 18 5.80 -5.03 -1.55
C CYS A 18 5.03 -6.06 -2.37
N ILE A 19 4.95 -5.83 -3.68
CA ILE A 19 4.19 -6.70 -4.60
C ILE A 19 4.75 -8.11 -4.56
N HIS A 20 6.06 -8.26 -4.64
CA HIS A 20 6.72 -9.56 -4.59
C HIS A 20 6.37 -10.37 -3.33
N GLN A 21 6.42 -9.75 -2.14
CA GLN A 21 6.01 -10.40 -0.90
C GLN A 21 4.50 -10.70 -0.85
N THR A 22 3.69 -9.83 -1.44
CA THR A 22 2.22 -9.99 -1.53
C THR A 22 1.89 -11.25 -2.32
N ILE A 23 2.47 -11.42 -3.51
CA ILE A 23 2.22 -12.58 -4.37
C ILE A 23 2.52 -13.87 -3.61
N TYR A 24 3.69 -13.97 -2.98
CA TYR A 24 4.04 -15.17 -2.23
C TYR A 24 3.17 -15.42 -1.00
N MET A 25 2.79 -14.37 -0.28
CA MET A 25 1.86 -14.49 0.85
C MET A 25 0.49 -15.00 0.38
N VAL A 26 -0.04 -14.46 -0.72
CA VAL A 26 -1.30 -14.93 -1.32
C VAL A 26 -1.18 -16.38 -1.77
N TYR A 27 -0.04 -16.77 -2.34
CA TYR A 27 0.23 -18.17 -2.71
C TYR A 27 0.14 -19.10 -1.50
N LEU A 28 0.85 -18.78 -0.40
CA LEU A 28 0.80 -19.58 0.83
C LEU A 28 -0.64 -19.68 1.37
N LEU A 29 -1.37 -18.57 1.36
CA LEU A 29 -2.75 -18.52 1.84
C LEU A 29 -3.74 -19.26 0.95
N ASN A 30 -3.42 -19.49 -0.33
CA ASN A 30 -4.24 -20.25 -1.25
C ASN A 30 -4.11 -21.77 -1.05
N GLN A 31 -3.11 -22.22 -0.32
CA GLN A 31 -2.92 -23.65 -0.05
C GLN A 31 -4.02 -24.21 0.87
N ASN A 32 -4.29 -25.51 0.76
CA ASN A 32 -5.34 -26.22 1.50
C ASN A 32 -5.25 -26.07 3.04
N ASP A 33 -4.04 -25.85 3.55
CA ASP A 33 -3.77 -25.67 4.98
C ASP A 33 -4.25 -24.31 5.53
N PHE A 34 -4.52 -23.35 4.65
CA PHE A 34 -4.83 -21.96 5.00
C PHE A 34 -6.19 -21.51 4.44
N ASN A 35 -6.50 -21.80 3.18
CA ASN A 35 -7.69 -21.25 2.53
C ASN A 35 -8.97 -21.80 3.18
N GLY A 36 -9.84 -20.89 3.63
CA GLY A 36 -11.06 -21.22 4.37
C GLY A 36 -10.83 -21.74 5.80
N LYS A 37 -9.59 -21.67 6.31
CA LYS A 37 -9.23 -22.19 7.64
C LYS A 37 -9.04 -21.07 8.67
N SER A 38 -9.10 -21.43 9.94
CA SER A 38 -9.00 -20.52 11.08
C SER A 38 -7.69 -19.73 11.10
N TRP A 39 -7.72 -18.42 11.31
CA TRP A 39 -6.55 -17.56 11.33
C TRP A 39 -5.89 -17.50 12.71
N THR A 40 -5.03 -18.47 13.02
CA THR A 40 -4.38 -18.65 14.34
C THR A 40 -2.92 -18.19 14.36
N SER A 41 -2.34 -17.98 15.55
CA SER A 41 -0.91 -17.65 15.72
C SER A 41 0.00 -18.71 15.10
N GLN A 42 -0.31 -20.01 15.28
CA GLN A 42 0.46 -21.09 14.66
C GLN A 42 0.51 -21.01 13.13
N ARG A 43 -0.60 -20.62 12.48
CA ARG A 43 -0.60 -20.41 11.02
C ARG A 43 0.18 -19.16 10.62
N GLN A 44 0.16 -18.12 11.44
CA GLN A 44 0.95 -16.91 11.22
C GLN A 44 2.46 -17.23 11.31
N GLU A 45 2.87 -18.02 12.30
CA GLU A 45 4.24 -18.48 12.46
C GLU A 45 4.71 -19.33 11.27
N LYS A 46 3.85 -20.25 10.79
CA LYS A 46 4.12 -21.06 9.60
C LYS A 46 4.37 -20.17 8.38
N ILE A 47 3.52 -19.16 8.13
CA ILE A 47 3.74 -18.19 7.04
C ILE A 47 5.05 -17.42 7.24
N GLY A 48 5.31 -16.93 8.45
CA GLY A 48 6.54 -16.20 8.76
C GLY A 48 7.81 -17.03 8.47
N THR A 49 7.75 -18.32 8.77
CA THR A 49 8.82 -19.30 8.47
C THR A 49 8.97 -19.54 6.97
N GLU A 50 7.87 -19.81 6.26
CA GLU A 50 7.91 -20.07 4.81
C GLU A 50 8.37 -18.84 4.01
N MET A 51 8.04 -17.62 4.45
CA MET A 51 8.58 -16.39 3.86
C MET A 51 10.09 -16.24 4.05
N GLY A 52 10.62 -16.63 5.22
CA GLY A 52 12.07 -16.65 5.45
C GLY A 52 12.77 -17.67 4.55
N LYS A 53 12.24 -18.89 4.47
CA LYS A 53 12.75 -19.94 3.57
C LYS A 53 12.74 -19.50 2.10
N ALA A 54 11.75 -18.73 1.67
CA ALA A 54 11.69 -18.17 0.32
C ALA A 54 12.68 -17.02 0.06
N GLY A 55 13.42 -16.55 1.08
CA GLY A 55 14.29 -15.38 0.94
C GLY A 55 13.50 -14.07 0.82
N LEU A 56 12.21 -14.07 1.20
CA LEU A 56 11.31 -12.92 1.01
C LEU A 56 11.20 -12.04 2.26
N THR A 57 12.28 -12.00 3.03
CA THR A 57 12.43 -11.15 4.20
C THR A 57 13.72 -10.35 4.08
N LYS A 58 13.87 -9.28 4.87
CA LYS A 58 15.03 -8.36 4.75
C LYS A 58 16.38 -9.04 4.94
N ASN A 59 16.43 -10.12 5.71
CA ASN A 59 17.65 -10.82 6.11
C ASN A 59 17.55 -12.34 5.89
N GLY A 60 16.58 -12.81 5.11
CA GLY A 60 16.33 -14.23 4.87
C GLY A 60 15.77 -15.01 6.07
N LYS A 61 15.69 -14.40 7.26
CA LYS A 61 15.18 -15.06 8.47
C LYS A 61 13.65 -15.02 8.53
N ALA A 62 13.06 -15.92 9.30
CA ALA A 62 11.63 -15.90 9.59
C ALA A 62 11.20 -14.56 10.22
N ILE A 63 9.97 -14.14 9.94
CA ILE A 63 9.37 -12.94 10.55
C ILE A 63 8.36 -13.34 11.63
N SER A 64 8.19 -12.47 12.63
CA SER A 64 7.24 -12.70 13.73
C SER A 64 5.78 -12.64 13.28
N ASP A 65 4.89 -13.26 14.04
CA ASP A 65 3.43 -13.21 13.83
C ASP A 65 2.89 -11.79 13.65
N GLN A 66 3.38 -10.86 14.47
CA GLN A 66 2.98 -9.44 14.36
C GLN A 66 3.42 -8.82 13.03
N SER A 67 4.57 -9.23 12.50
CA SER A 67 5.05 -8.79 11.19
C SER A 67 4.21 -9.41 10.08
N VAL A 68 3.80 -10.67 10.21
CA VAL A 68 2.88 -11.36 9.28
C VAL A 68 1.52 -10.67 9.26
N ARG A 69 0.92 -10.37 10.42
CA ARG A 69 -0.33 -9.61 10.53
C ARG A 69 -0.21 -8.23 9.88
N THR A 70 0.92 -7.56 10.08
CA THR A 70 1.18 -6.26 9.46
C THR A 70 1.24 -6.39 7.95
N LEU A 71 2.03 -7.33 7.43
CA LEU A 71 2.17 -7.57 5.99
C LEU A 71 0.82 -7.91 5.35
N LEU A 72 0.06 -8.82 5.96
CA LEU A 72 -1.28 -9.20 5.54
C LEU A 72 -2.22 -7.99 5.44
N ALA A 73 -2.23 -7.14 6.47
CA ALA A 73 -3.11 -5.98 6.55
C ALA A 73 -2.78 -4.87 5.55
N ASN A 74 -1.58 -4.87 4.95
CA ASN A 74 -1.22 -3.94 3.88
C ASN A 74 -1.82 -4.43 2.54
N ILE A 75 -1.03 -4.51 1.46
CA ILE A 75 -1.52 -4.82 0.11
C ILE A 75 -2.49 -6.02 0.05
N PRO A 76 -2.22 -7.19 0.68
CA PRO A 76 -3.10 -8.36 0.55
C PRO A 76 -4.56 -8.08 0.93
N GLN A 77 -4.83 -7.52 2.11
CA GLN A 77 -6.19 -7.21 2.55
C GLN A 77 -6.67 -5.85 2.03
N TYR A 78 -5.78 -4.86 2.00
CA TYR A 78 -6.10 -3.50 1.55
C TYR A 78 -6.65 -3.49 0.12
N LEU A 79 -6.12 -4.34 -0.76
CA LEU A 79 -6.56 -4.48 -2.15
C LEU A 79 -7.47 -5.68 -2.39
N GLY A 80 -7.94 -6.34 -1.33
CA GLY A 80 -8.95 -7.39 -1.43
C GLY A 80 -8.47 -8.67 -2.11
N PHE A 81 -7.18 -8.99 -2.08
CA PHE A 81 -6.66 -10.29 -2.53
C PHE A 81 -7.00 -11.41 -1.54
N VAL A 82 -7.08 -11.06 -0.27
CA VAL A 82 -7.45 -11.97 0.81
C VAL A 82 -8.38 -11.24 1.78
N TYR A 83 -9.23 -12.00 2.47
CA TYR A 83 -10.09 -11.47 3.52
C TYR A 83 -10.11 -12.36 4.74
N LYS A 84 -10.42 -11.75 5.89
CA LYS A 84 -10.76 -12.45 7.12
C LYS A 84 -12.26 -12.50 7.23
N ASP A 85 -12.83 -13.70 7.35
CA ASP A 85 -14.25 -13.87 7.65
C ASP A 85 -14.47 -13.73 9.16
N GLU A 86 -14.74 -12.51 9.60
CA GLU A 86 -14.98 -12.19 11.01
C GLU A 86 -16.36 -12.67 11.51
N ARG A 87 -17.23 -13.16 10.61
CA ARG A 87 -18.51 -13.79 10.99
C ARG A 87 -18.32 -15.23 11.45
N SER A 88 -17.21 -15.85 11.06
CA SER A 88 -16.84 -17.18 11.51
C SER A 88 -16.13 -17.15 12.87
N ASN A 89 -16.38 -18.15 13.70
CA ASN A 89 -15.69 -18.33 14.98
C ASN A 89 -15.07 -19.75 15.04
N PRO A 90 -13.72 -19.87 15.08
CA PRO A 90 -12.73 -18.80 14.97
C PRO A 90 -12.72 -18.15 13.57
N THR A 91 -12.29 -16.89 13.50
CA THR A 91 -12.15 -16.13 12.24
C THR A 91 -11.35 -16.92 11.21
N LYS A 92 -11.89 -17.12 10.01
CA LYS A 92 -11.23 -17.81 8.90
C LYS A 92 -10.53 -16.82 7.97
N ILE A 93 -9.50 -17.27 7.25
CA ILE A 93 -8.86 -16.51 6.17
C ILE A 93 -9.19 -17.15 4.83
N SER A 94 -9.38 -16.35 3.78
CA SER A 94 -9.68 -16.87 2.44
C SER A 94 -9.08 -15.98 1.35
N VAL A 95 -8.69 -16.61 0.24
CA VAL A 95 -8.21 -15.94 -0.97
C VAL A 95 -9.41 -15.60 -1.86
N THR A 96 -9.45 -14.38 -2.38
CA THR A 96 -10.54 -13.93 -3.28
C THR A 96 -10.26 -14.31 -4.72
N GLY A 97 -11.24 -14.13 -5.61
CA GLY A 97 -11.01 -14.25 -7.05
C GLY A 97 -9.94 -13.29 -7.59
N ALA A 98 -9.77 -12.10 -6.98
CA ALA A 98 -8.68 -11.20 -7.33
C ALA A 98 -7.31 -11.76 -6.89
N GLY A 99 -7.27 -12.43 -5.72
CA GLY A 99 -6.07 -13.12 -5.25
C GLY A 99 -5.68 -14.28 -6.16
N VAL A 100 -6.65 -15.08 -6.62
CA VAL A 100 -6.41 -16.16 -7.60
C VAL A 100 -5.85 -15.59 -8.91
N LYS A 101 -6.47 -14.54 -9.46
CA LYS A 101 -5.96 -13.86 -10.67
C LYS A 101 -4.53 -13.33 -10.51
N LEU A 102 -4.17 -12.85 -9.31
CA LEU A 102 -2.80 -12.42 -9.04
C LEU A 102 -1.81 -13.58 -9.13
N LEU A 103 -2.20 -14.79 -8.72
CA LEU A 103 -1.37 -15.99 -8.83
C LEU A 103 -1.28 -16.51 -10.27
N GLU A 104 -2.32 -16.30 -11.08
CA GLU A 104 -2.29 -16.59 -12.52
C GLU A 104 -1.34 -15.65 -13.27
N GLU A 105 -1.27 -14.36 -12.88
CA GLU A 105 -0.34 -13.38 -13.45
C GLU A 105 1.13 -13.71 -13.13
N PHE A 106 1.40 -14.26 -11.94
CA PHE A 106 2.75 -14.57 -11.47
C PHE A 106 2.88 -16.03 -11.00
N PRO A 107 3.24 -16.94 -11.92
CA PRO A 107 3.59 -18.31 -11.56
C PRO A 107 4.65 -18.38 -10.46
N LEU A 108 4.54 -19.37 -9.57
CA LEU A 108 5.31 -19.44 -8.34
C LEU A 108 6.83 -19.53 -8.59
N GLU A 109 7.23 -20.21 -9.65
CA GLU A 109 8.62 -20.35 -10.09
C GLU A 109 9.30 -19.00 -10.30
N ASN A 110 8.55 -17.99 -10.75
CA ASN A 110 9.05 -16.63 -10.96
C ASN A 110 9.19 -15.84 -9.65
N VAL A 111 8.54 -16.30 -8.59
CA VAL A 111 8.54 -15.68 -7.25
C VAL A 111 9.57 -16.33 -6.34
N LEU A 112 9.95 -17.59 -6.58
CA LEU A 112 10.81 -18.40 -5.72
C LEU A 112 12.25 -18.60 -6.23
N ILE A 113 12.71 -17.73 -7.13
CA ILE A 113 14.01 -17.83 -7.81
C ILE A 113 15.17 -17.88 -6.81
N HIS A 114 15.13 -17.09 -5.73
CA HIS A 114 16.20 -17.01 -4.73
C HIS A 114 15.78 -17.60 -3.39
N LYS A 115 15.19 -18.80 -3.38
CA LYS A 115 14.88 -19.51 -2.13
C LYS A 115 16.16 -19.86 -1.35
N ASN A 116 16.08 -19.87 -0.02
CA ASN A 116 17.15 -20.34 0.83
C ASN A 116 17.20 -21.88 0.82
N THR A 117 18.31 -22.45 0.37
CA THR A 117 18.56 -23.90 0.40
C THR A 117 19.50 -24.24 1.56
N GLY A 118 18.98 -24.89 2.61
CA GLY A 118 19.77 -25.30 3.78
C GLY A 118 19.83 -24.26 4.90
N ARG A 119 20.92 -24.28 5.71
CA ARG A 119 21.08 -23.40 6.89
C ARG A 119 21.61 -21.99 6.58
N SER A 120 21.92 -21.69 5.32
CA SER A 120 22.39 -20.36 4.92
C SER A 120 21.21 -19.45 4.59
N TYR A 121 21.06 -18.36 5.33
CA TYR A 121 20.07 -17.29 5.09
C TYR A 121 20.64 -16.18 4.20
N SER A 122 21.47 -16.55 3.22
CA SER A 122 22.15 -15.59 2.34
C SER A 122 21.18 -14.92 1.36
N ASN A 123 20.11 -15.63 0.94
CA ASN A 123 19.13 -15.07 0.03
C ASN A 123 18.06 -14.29 0.81
N ASN A 124 17.84 -13.06 0.37
CA ASN A 124 16.89 -12.12 0.97
C ASN A 124 16.33 -11.18 -0.12
N LEU A 125 15.43 -10.27 0.25
CA LEU A 125 14.84 -9.34 -0.73
C LEU A 125 15.87 -8.53 -1.53
N LYS A 126 17.04 -8.23 -0.98
CA LYS A 126 18.09 -7.53 -1.72
C LYS A 126 18.62 -8.35 -2.88
N THR A 127 18.68 -9.68 -2.74
CA THR A 127 19.12 -10.61 -3.79
C THR A 127 18.22 -10.48 -5.02
N TYR A 128 16.90 -10.53 -4.83
CA TYR A 128 15.93 -10.31 -5.91
C TYR A 128 16.11 -8.94 -6.58
N ILE A 129 16.37 -7.88 -5.79
CA ILE A 129 16.56 -6.52 -6.34
C ILE A 129 17.84 -6.42 -7.16
N GLN A 130 18.95 -6.97 -6.64
CA GLN A 130 20.26 -6.91 -7.28
C GLN A 130 20.30 -7.69 -8.60
N ASN A 131 19.57 -8.80 -8.68
CA ASN A 131 19.51 -9.64 -9.87
C ASN A 131 18.41 -9.21 -10.87
N GLY A 132 17.59 -8.20 -10.55
CA GLY A 132 16.51 -7.75 -11.42
C GLY A 132 15.23 -8.60 -11.36
N ASP A 133 15.20 -9.63 -10.53
CA ASP A 133 14.08 -10.56 -10.37
C ASP A 133 12.97 -10.05 -9.44
N PHE A 134 13.15 -8.87 -8.85
CA PHE A 134 12.17 -8.28 -7.95
C PHE A 134 10.97 -7.71 -8.73
N ILE A 135 9.86 -8.42 -8.66
CA ILE A 135 8.55 -8.00 -9.20
C ILE A 135 8.09 -6.68 -8.56
N LYS A 136 7.95 -5.64 -9.39
CA LYS A 136 7.54 -4.26 -9.00
C LYS A 136 6.22 -3.80 -9.61
N LYS A 137 5.60 -4.58 -10.48
CA LYS A 137 4.39 -4.21 -11.22
C LYS A 137 3.45 -5.40 -11.32
N SER A 138 2.16 -5.13 -11.38
CA SER A 138 1.10 -6.11 -11.62
C SER A 138 -0.15 -5.42 -12.17
N ASP A 139 -0.69 -5.94 -13.27
CA ASP A 139 -1.93 -5.46 -13.85
C ASP A 139 -3.14 -5.81 -12.98
N VAL A 140 -3.11 -6.96 -12.31
CA VAL A 140 -4.15 -7.33 -11.34
C VAL A 140 -4.17 -6.35 -10.16
N LEU A 141 -3.00 -5.96 -9.64
CA LEU A 141 -2.87 -4.97 -8.58
C LEU A 141 -3.34 -3.58 -9.02
N LYS A 142 -2.96 -3.17 -10.22
CA LYS A 142 -3.43 -1.94 -10.86
C LYS A 142 -4.95 -1.90 -10.97
N HIS A 143 -5.57 -2.99 -11.38
CA HIS A 143 -7.02 -3.09 -11.42
C HIS A 143 -7.66 -3.00 -10.03
N GLN A 144 -7.11 -3.65 -9.00
CA GLN A 144 -7.63 -3.53 -7.63
C GLN A 144 -7.47 -2.10 -7.08
N MET A 145 -6.35 -1.43 -7.34
CA MET A 145 -6.13 -0.04 -6.93
C MET A 145 -7.14 0.93 -7.56
N MET A 146 -7.53 0.71 -8.82
CA MET A 146 -8.57 1.49 -9.48
C MET A 146 -9.97 1.27 -8.88
N LYS A 147 -10.20 0.10 -8.30
CA LYS A 147 -11.47 -0.26 -7.64
C LYS A 147 -11.52 0.08 -6.17
N LEU A 148 -10.37 0.35 -5.55
CA LEU A 148 -10.26 0.65 -4.14
C LEU A 148 -11.14 1.85 -3.78
N ILE A 149 -11.97 1.69 -2.76
CA ILE A 149 -12.73 2.77 -2.13
C ILE A 149 -12.29 2.81 -0.67
N ILE A 150 -12.02 4.00 -0.12
CA ILE A 150 -11.56 4.13 1.27
C ILE A 150 -12.63 3.67 2.29
N THR A 151 -13.93 3.76 1.97
CA THR A 151 -15.04 3.20 2.78
C THR A 151 -15.23 1.68 2.66
N ASN A 152 -14.26 0.94 2.12
CA ASN A 152 -14.29 -0.52 2.14
C ASN A 152 -14.54 -1.03 3.59
N PRO A 153 -15.47 -1.97 3.83
CA PRO A 153 -15.75 -2.52 5.16
C PRO A 153 -14.52 -2.91 5.99
N TYR A 154 -13.45 -3.38 5.34
CA TYR A 154 -12.18 -3.68 6.01
C TYR A 154 -11.47 -2.42 6.55
N LEU A 155 -11.59 -1.29 5.85
CA LEU A 155 -10.99 -0.01 6.17
C LEU A 155 -11.84 0.85 7.12
N LEU A 156 -13.11 0.51 7.36
CA LEU A 156 -14.00 1.29 8.26
C LEU A 156 -13.47 1.39 9.70
N ASN A 157 -12.65 0.44 10.12
CA ASN A 157 -11.98 0.51 11.41
C ASN A 157 -10.93 1.63 11.47
N ASP A 158 -10.43 2.06 10.32
CA ASP A 158 -9.29 2.96 10.16
C ASP A 158 -9.63 4.29 9.47
N CYS A 159 -10.75 4.36 8.74
CA CYS A 159 -11.29 5.52 8.06
C CYS A 159 -12.81 5.64 8.22
N LYS A 160 -13.31 6.86 8.32
CA LYS A 160 -14.74 7.19 8.37
C LYS A 160 -15.03 8.35 7.42
N ASN A 161 -16.24 8.37 6.86
CA ASN A 161 -16.77 9.50 6.08
C ASN A 161 -15.96 9.86 4.81
N ILE A 162 -15.28 8.89 4.17
CA ILE A 162 -14.50 9.11 2.94
C ILE A 162 -15.04 8.23 1.80
N PHE A 163 -15.86 8.82 0.94
CA PHE A 163 -16.52 8.20 -0.20
C PHE A 163 -15.85 8.60 -1.51
N LEU A 164 -14.64 8.08 -1.73
CA LEU A 164 -13.92 8.31 -2.98
C LEU A 164 -13.03 7.11 -3.35
N PHE A 165 -12.65 7.08 -4.62
CA PHE A 165 -11.62 6.18 -5.15
C PHE A 165 -10.27 6.91 -5.13
N PRO A 166 -9.38 6.63 -4.16
CA PRO A 166 -8.22 7.48 -3.87
C PRO A 166 -7.30 7.59 -5.08
N PHE A 167 -7.07 6.48 -5.78
CA PHE A 167 -6.18 6.49 -6.94
C PHE A 167 -6.77 7.23 -8.14
N LYS A 168 -8.06 7.03 -8.47
CA LYS A 168 -8.73 7.79 -9.54
C LYS A 168 -8.74 9.29 -9.24
N PHE A 169 -9.05 9.66 -8.00
CA PHE A 169 -9.08 11.04 -7.55
C PHE A 169 -7.71 11.71 -7.70
N THR A 170 -6.64 11.02 -7.28
CA THR A 170 -5.25 11.48 -7.46
C THR A 170 -4.89 11.67 -8.93
N ILE A 171 -5.25 10.73 -9.81
CA ILE A 171 -4.98 10.86 -11.25
C ILE A 171 -5.72 12.06 -11.86
N LYS A 172 -6.99 12.28 -11.51
CA LYS A 172 -7.75 13.48 -11.95
C LYS A 172 -7.04 14.77 -11.54
N ILE A 173 -6.55 14.86 -10.31
CA ILE A 173 -5.77 16.02 -9.84
C ILE A 173 -4.46 16.19 -10.60
N LEU A 174 -3.73 15.09 -10.83
CA LEU A 174 -2.45 15.13 -11.54
C LEU A 174 -2.61 15.53 -13.02
N PHE A 175 -3.74 15.22 -13.66
CA PHE A 175 -4.01 15.72 -15.01
C PHE A 175 -4.15 17.25 -15.05
N GLU A 176 -4.72 17.85 -13.99
CA GLU A 176 -4.93 19.30 -13.90
C GLU A 176 -3.71 20.07 -13.38
N LEU A 177 -2.90 19.46 -12.50
CA LEU A 177 -1.81 20.13 -11.79
C LEU A 177 -0.41 19.67 -12.19
N GLU A 178 -0.32 18.70 -13.10
CA GLU A 178 0.87 17.99 -13.61
C GLU A 178 1.62 17.15 -12.58
N TYR A 179 1.78 17.66 -11.36
CA TYR A 179 2.43 17.00 -10.25
C TYR A 179 1.69 17.15 -8.92
N LEU A 180 2.06 16.30 -7.99
CA LEU A 180 1.78 16.45 -6.56
C LEU A 180 3.05 16.20 -5.77
N ASP A 181 3.38 17.08 -4.83
CA ASP A 181 4.44 16.83 -3.87
C ASP A 181 3.96 16.15 -2.58
N LYS A 182 4.92 15.66 -1.78
CA LYS A 182 4.64 14.95 -0.52
C LYS A 182 3.82 15.80 0.47
N GLU A 183 4.03 17.11 0.52
CA GLU A 183 3.31 18.01 1.42
C GLU A 183 1.87 18.18 0.96
N GLU A 184 1.65 18.40 -0.33
CA GLU A 184 0.32 18.49 -0.95
C GLU A 184 -0.49 17.21 -0.74
N ILE A 185 0.16 16.05 -0.91
CA ILE A 185 -0.47 14.75 -0.66
C ILE A 185 -0.92 14.63 0.80
N ALA A 186 -0.02 14.96 1.73
CA ALA A 186 -0.28 14.73 3.15
C ALA A 186 -1.23 15.74 3.79
N TYR A 187 -1.11 17.02 3.42
CA TYR A 187 -1.80 18.15 4.03
C TYR A 187 -3.12 18.50 3.34
N ILE A 188 -3.31 18.08 2.09
CA ILE A 188 -4.46 18.46 1.28
C ILE A 188 -5.17 17.22 0.72
N LEU A 189 -4.47 16.38 -0.06
CA LEU A 189 -5.10 15.26 -0.77
C LEU A 189 -5.75 14.25 0.18
N PHE A 190 -5.05 13.85 1.24
CA PHE A 190 -5.56 12.86 2.21
C PHE A 190 -6.78 13.32 3.01
N HIS A 191 -7.12 14.61 2.95
CA HIS A 191 -8.31 15.18 3.58
C HIS A 191 -9.52 15.27 2.64
N ALA A 192 -9.36 14.96 1.35
CA ALA A 192 -10.49 14.89 0.43
C ALA A 192 -11.44 13.76 0.87
N LYS A 193 -12.75 14.00 0.83
CA LYS A 193 -13.74 13.04 1.34
C LYS A 193 -14.68 12.50 0.28
N THR A 194 -14.96 13.27 -0.76
CA THR A 194 -15.89 12.87 -1.84
C THR A 194 -15.33 13.31 -3.18
N GLU A 195 -15.82 12.75 -4.28
CA GLU A 195 -15.40 13.19 -5.61
C GLU A 195 -15.82 14.65 -5.90
N ASP A 196 -16.91 15.12 -5.31
CA ASP A 196 -17.40 16.50 -5.49
C ASP A 196 -16.41 17.56 -5.00
N SER A 197 -15.49 17.19 -4.09
CA SER A 197 -14.48 18.12 -3.61
C SER A 197 -13.31 18.31 -4.58
N LEU A 198 -13.30 17.66 -5.75
CA LEU A 198 -12.17 17.70 -6.71
C LEU A 198 -11.71 19.11 -7.04
N PHE A 199 -12.63 19.98 -7.47
CA PHE A 199 -12.29 21.36 -7.84
C PHE A 199 -11.75 22.15 -6.64
N ALA A 200 -12.41 22.05 -5.49
CA ALA A 200 -11.96 22.71 -4.26
C ALA A 200 -10.58 22.21 -3.80
N THR A 201 -10.28 20.92 -3.98
CA THR A 201 -8.96 20.34 -3.69
C THR A 201 -7.89 20.90 -4.62
N ILE A 202 -8.18 21.00 -5.92
CA ILE A 202 -7.27 21.59 -6.92
C ILE A 202 -6.96 23.05 -6.59
N GLU A 203 -7.98 23.86 -6.34
CA GLU A 203 -7.80 25.29 -6.00
C GLU A 203 -7.06 25.48 -4.67
N ARG A 204 -7.29 24.60 -3.69
CA ARG A 204 -6.52 24.60 -2.44
C ARG A 204 -5.04 24.30 -2.69
N ILE A 205 -4.70 23.38 -3.59
CA ILE A 205 -3.31 23.10 -3.95
C ILE A 205 -2.68 24.29 -4.68
N LYS A 206 -3.37 24.89 -5.66
CA LYS A 206 -2.87 26.10 -6.35
C LYS A 206 -2.62 27.24 -5.37
N SER A 207 -3.56 27.47 -4.45
CA SER A 207 -3.43 28.48 -3.39
C SER A 207 -2.24 28.18 -2.48
N PHE A 208 -2.04 26.91 -2.10
CA PHE A 208 -0.91 26.47 -1.29
C PHE A 208 0.43 26.68 -2.00
N ARG A 209 0.48 26.45 -3.32
CA ARG A 209 1.67 26.73 -4.16
C ARG A 209 1.99 28.22 -4.26
N SER A 210 0.98 29.09 -4.22
CA SER A 210 1.17 30.55 -4.26
C SER A 210 1.62 31.16 -2.94
N LEU A 211 1.64 30.39 -1.85
CA LEU A 211 2.13 30.90 -0.56
C LEU A 211 3.61 31.27 -0.65
N GLU A 212 3.99 32.35 0.03
CA GLU A 212 5.39 32.64 0.26
C GLU A 212 6.08 31.47 0.98
N LYS A 213 7.34 31.21 0.61
CA LYS A 213 8.11 30.08 1.12
C LYS A 213 8.12 30.00 2.65
N ALA A 214 8.29 31.14 3.32
CA ALA A 214 8.30 31.19 4.79
C ALA A 214 6.95 30.76 5.39
N ARG A 215 5.85 31.20 4.78
CA ARG A 215 4.49 30.84 5.21
C ARG A 215 4.19 29.37 4.98
N ARG A 216 4.52 28.84 3.80
CA ARG A 216 4.38 27.41 3.49
C ARG A 216 5.13 26.54 4.51
N ILE A 217 6.38 26.89 4.82
CA ILE A 217 7.19 26.19 5.83
C ILE A 217 6.53 26.27 7.22
N ALA A 218 6.01 27.43 7.61
CA ALA A 218 5.33 27.60 8.89
C ALA A 218 4.07 26.74 9.00
N GLU A 219 3.24 26.70 7.95
CA GLU A 219 2.03 25.88 7.91
C GLU A 219 2.35 24.38 7.99
N ILE A 220 3.33 23.91 7.23
CA ILE A 220 3.74 22.49 7.26
C ILE A 220 4.39 22.12 8.59
N ASN A 221 5.21 22.99 9.17
CA ASN A 221 5.78 22.76 10.49
C ASN A 221 4.70 22.67 11.57
N ALA A 222 3.68 23.54 11.51
CA ALA A 222 2.54 23.46 12.42
C ALA A 222 1.75 22.16 12.22
N TYR A 223 1.39 21.83 10.97
CA TYR A 223 0.65 20.61 10.65
C TYR A 223 1.41 19.35 11.07
N SER A 224 2.73 19.30 10.86
CA SER A 224 3.57 18.16 11.24
C SER A 224 3.50 17.83 12.73
N LYS A 225 3.16 18.80 13.61
CA LYS A 225 3.03 18.59 15.06
C LYS A 225 1.68 18.01 15.47
N THR A 226 0.68 18.00 14.57
CA THR A 226 -0.62 17.37 14.81
C THR A 226 -0.51 15.85 14.75
N GLU A 227 -1.48 15.12 15.32
CA GLU A 227 -1.49 13.65 15.24
C GLU A 227 -1.55 13.17 13.78
N GLU A 228 -2.36 13.83 12.94
CA GLU A 228 -2.47 13.53 11.52
C GLU A 228 -1.14 13.80 10.79
N GLY A 229 -0.55 14.97 10.99
CA GLY A 229 0.73 15.32 10.36
C GLY A 229 1.88 14.40 10.77
N GLN A 230 1.89 13.90 12.01
CA GLN A 230 2.86 12.88 12.45
C GLN A 230 2.68 11.56 11.69
N ILE A 231 1.45 11.21 11.31
CA ILE A 231 1.16 9.99 10.53
C ILE A 231 1.52 10.19 9.05
N THR A 232 1.16 11.35 8.48
CA THR A 232 1.17 11.61 7.05
C THR A 232 2.48 12.21 6.55
N LEU A 233 3.23 12.97 7.37
CA LEU A 233 4.45 13.68 6.96
C LEU A 233 5.74 13.30 7.69
N ALA A 234 5.67 12.89 8.95
CA ALA A 234 6.86 12.66 9.77
C ALA A 234 7.59 11.33 9.42
N LYS A 235 8.09 10.60 10.41
CA LYS A 235 8.84 9.35 10.18
C LYS A 235 7.92 8.26 9.62
N ALA A 236 8.34 7.60 8.54
CA ALA A 236 7.52 6.61 7.83
C ALA A 236 6.13 7.17 7.45
N ALA A 237 6.18 8.34 6.81
CA ALA A 237 5.05 9.11 6.31
C ALA A 237 4.17 8.29 5.37
N SER A 238 2.87 8.22 5.66
CA SER A 238 1.89 7.60 4.76
C SER A 238 1.88 8.22 3.36
N ALA A 239 2.21 9.52 3.23
CA ALA A 239 2.33 10.16 1.92
C ALA A 239 3.42 9.52 1.06
N SER A 240 4.58 9.20 1.64
CA SER A 240 5.66 8.55 0.90
C SER A 240 5.26 7.16 0.44
N TYR A 241 4.59 6.36 1.28
CA TYR A 241 4.10 5.04 0.89
C TYR A 241 3.02 5.11 -0.19
N TYR A 242 2.14 6.10 -0.12
CA TYR A 242 1.14 6.32 -1.15
C TYR A 242 1.75 6.67 -2.51
N MET A 243 2.77 7.53 -2.52
CA MET A 243 3.50 7.88 -3.74
C MET A 243 4.15 6.65 -4.36
N GLU A 244 4.83 5.81 -3.58
CA GLU A 244 5.43 4.57 -4.10
C GLU A 244 4.36 3.63 -4.65
N LEU A 245 3.24 3.45 -3.93
CA LEU A 245 2.13 2.64 -4.40
C LEU A 245 1.55 3.17 -5.72
N CYS A 246 1.46 4.48 -5.92
CA CYS A 246 1.02 5.06 -7.19
C CYS A 246 2.02 4.78 -8.32
N VAL A 247 3.33 4.86 -8.05
CA VAL A 247 4.39 4.59 -9.03
C VAL A 247 4.40 3.13 -9.47
N GLU A 248 4.13 2.20 -8.55
CA GLU A 248 4.02 0.76 -8.85
C GLU A 248 2.91 0.44 -9.87
N LEU A 249 1.92 1.32 -10.05
CA LEU A 249 0.81 1.14 -11.00
C LEU A 249 1.11 1.56 -12.44
N ASP A 250 2.30 2.11 -12.68
CA ASP A 250 2.79 2.51 -14.00
C ASP A 250 2.01 3.63 -14.71
N TYR A 251 1.00 4.23 -14.06
CA TYR A 251 0.38 5.48 -14.51
C TYR A 251 1.11 6.72 -14.02
N VAL A 252 1.95 6.55 -12.99
CA VAL A 252 2.63 7.63 -12.29
C VAL A 252 4.13 7.40 -12.33
N LYS A 253 4.91 8.46 -12.48
CA LYS A 253 6.36 8.45 -12.31
C LYS A 253 6.75 9.34 -11.13
N LYS A 254 7.83 8.94 -10.46
CA LYS A 254 8.53 9.77 -9.49
C LYS A 254 9.91 10.06 -10.06
N GLN A 255 10.28 11.33 -10.13
CA GLN A 255 11.63 11.70 -10.57
C GLN A 255 12.64 11.34 -9.48
N THR A 256 13.80 10.81 -9.86
CA THR A 256 14.87 10.47 -8.92
C THR A 256 15.21 11.67 -8.03
N ASN A 257 15.23 11.47 -6.71
CA ASN A 257 15.45 12.50 -5.68
C ASN A 257 14.36 13.59 -5.55
N SER A 258 13.24 13.46 -6.26
CA SER A 258 12.09 14.34 -6.08
C SER A 258 11.11 13.80 -5.04
N SER A 259 10.54 14.70 -4.25
CA SER A 259 9.37 14.42 -3.41
C SER A 259 8.06 14.64 -4.17
N GLN A 260 8.06 14.53 -5.50
CA GLN A 260 6.91 14.70 -6.38
C GLN A 260 6.58 13.46 -7.19
N ILE A 261 5.31 13.31 -7.52
CA ILE A 261 4.77 12.35 -8.48
C ILE A 261 4.10 13.08 -9.65
N TRP A 262 4.14 12.46 -10.83
CA TRP A 262 3.64 12.99 -12.10
C TRP A 262 2.90 11.91 -12.88
N VAL A 263 1.95 12.26 -13.74
CA VAL A 263 1.37 11.29 -14.70
C VAL A 263 2.45 10.85 -15.71
N LYS A 264 2.45 9.57 -16.08
CA LYS A 264 3.22 9.05 -17.22
C LYS A 264 2.46 9.32 -18.52
N ASN A 265 3.12 9.99 -19.47
CA ASN A 265 2.66 10.26 -20.84
C ASN A 265 1.26 10.90 -20.91
N TYR A 266 1.23 12.22 -20.82
CA TYR A 266 0.03 13.07 -20.96
C TYR A 266 -0.71 12.87 -22.30
N HIS A 267 -0.06 12.29 -23.33
CA HIS A 267 -0.55 12.25 -24.71
C HIS A 267 -1.41 11.03 -25.12
N HIS A 268 -1.66 10.06 -24.23
CA HIS A 268 -2.44 8.85 -24.60
C HIS A 268 -3.82 8.74 -23.93
N TRP A 269 -4.28 9.80 -23.25
CA TRP A 269 -5.51 9.78 -22.46
C TRP A 269 -6.56 10.81 -22.93
N ASN A 270 -6.35 11.42 -24.11
CA ASN A 270 -7.31 12.26 -24.82
C ASN A 270 -7.97 11.48 -25.97
#